data_AF-A0A1A2RSM8-F1
#
_entry.id   AF-A0A1A2RSM8-F1
#
_cell.length_a   1.000
_cell.length_b   1.000
_cell.length_c   1.000
_cell.angle_alpha   90.00
_cell.angle_beta   90.00
_cell.angle_gamma   90.00
#
_symmetry.space_group_name_H-M   'P 1'
#
loop_
_entity.id
_entity.type
_entity.pdbx_description
1 polymer ?
#
loop_
_entity_poly.entity_id
_entity_poly.type
_entity_poly.pdbx_seq_one_letter_code
_entity_poly.pdbx_strand_id
1 'polypeptide(L)'
;MVHANAVLTPRGRLMLARRVVDEGWPIVRAAEHFHVSWPTAKRWAVRYAAMGEAGMADRCSRPHHSPNRTPPAVVRRIVELRWRHRLAPMAIASRLSMPASTVHAVLVRCRLNRLSHIDLRTGEVIRRYEHDRPGALIHVDVKKLGNIPDGGGWRFVGQAQGWKNRRSMPNTKRSRYRNELMGHGFVHTVIDDHSRVAYAEIHDDETAATAIAVLRRAVGWFAVRGVTVQRVLSDNGSCYRSHAWRHACAELHIVPKRTRAYRPQTNGKIERFHRTMAAEWAFARYYPNERTRRSALPAWLHTYNHHRQHSAIGKTPPITRLTNLPGQY
;
A
#
# COMPACT_ATOMS: atom_id res chain seq x y z
N MET A 1 10.12 -16.30 33.13
CA MET A 1 11.21 -15.55 33.80
C MET A 1 10.65 -14.95 35.06
N VAL A 2 11.30 -15.18 36.19
CA VAL A 2 10.95 -14.55 37.47
C VAL A 2 11.37 -13.08 37.37
N HIS A 3 10.47 -12.16 37.72
CA HIS A 3 10.75 -10.72 37.68
C HIS A 3 11.90 -10.39 38.65
N ALA A 4 12.80 -9.47 38.28
CA ALA A 4 13.99 -9.12 39.10
C ALA A 4 13.63 -8.71 40.55
N ASN A 5 12.44 -8.12 40.73
CA ASN A 5 11.94 -7.68 42.03
C ASN A 5 11.08 -8.73 42.78
N ALA A 6 11.04 -9.99 42.32
CA ALA A 6 10.26 -11.02 43.00
C ALA A 6 11.05 -11.58 44.19
N VAL A 7 10.58 -11.29 45.40
CA VAL A 7 11.17 -11.77 46.67
C VAL A 7 11.24 -13.30 46.73
N LEU A 8 10.25 -13.99 46.16
CA LEU A 8 10.22 -15.46 46.10
C LEU A 8 10.15 -15.97 44.66
N THR A 9 11.11 -16.83 44.33
CA THR A 9 11.07 -17.68 43.14
C THR A 9 9.96 -18.74 43.27
N PRO A 10 9.53 -19.40 42.18
CA PRO A 10 8.56 -20.50 42.25
C PRO A 10 8.93 -21.60 43.27
N ARG A 11 10.23 -21.92 43.38
CA ARG A 11 10.75 -22.84 44.40
C ARG A 11 10.61 -22.28 45.82
N GLY A 12 10.89 -20.99 46.03
CA GLY A 12 10.70 -20.32 47.31
C GLY A 12 9.23 -20.31 47.77
N ARG A 13 8.30 -20.12 46.83
CA ARG A 13 6.85 -20.17 47.11
C ARG A 13 6.40 -21.58 47.50
N LEU A 14 6.93 -22.60 46.82
CA LEU A 14 6.66 -24.00 47.14
C LEU A 14 7.14 -24.36 48.54
N MET A 15 8.38 -23.99 48.90
CA MET A 15 8.92 -24.22 50.25
C MET A 15 8.10 -23.53 51.33
N LEU A 16 7.70 -22.27 51.09
CA LEU A 16 6.83 -21.54 51.99
C LEU A 16 5.50 -22.28 52.19
N ALA A 17 4.87 -22.68 51.10
CA ALA A 17 3.55 -23.29 51.15
C ALA A 17 3.56 -24.69 51.79
N ARG A 18 4.59 -25.51 51.53
CA ARG A 18 4.80 -26.81 52.19
C ARG A 18 4.95 -26.67 53.70
N ARG A 19 5.74 -25.70 54.17
CA ARG A 19 5.91 -25.47 55.62
C ARG A 19 4.61 -25.11 56.31
N VAL A 20 3.75 -24.33 55.65
CA VAL A 20 2.45 -23.94 56.21
C VAL A 20 1.43 -25.07 56.15
N VAL A 21 1.36 -25.80 55.03
CA VAL A 21 0.28 -26.78 54.77
C VAL A 21 0.66 -28.20 55.22
N ASP A 22 1.88 -28.64 54.94
CA ASP A 22 2.34 -30.02 55.20
C ASP A 22 2.99 -30.13 56.59
N GLU A 23 3.76 -29.12 57.02
CA GLU A 23 4.45 -29.10 58.33
C GLU A 23 3.67 -28.34 59.43
N GLY A 24 2.52 -27.74 59.10
CA GLY A 24 1.64 -27.08 60.06
C GLY A 24 2.16 -25.77 60.67
N TRP A 25 3.11 -25.09 60.03
CA TRP A 25 3.63 -23.82 60.56
C TRP A 25 2.57 -22.72 60.58
N PRO A 26 2.52 -21.87 61.63
CA PRO A 26 1.72 -20.65 61.61
C PRO A 26 2.11 -19.74 60.45
N ILE A 27 1.12 -19.15 59.76
CA ILE A 27 1.34 -18.28 58.60
C ILE A 27 2.26 -17.09 58.94
N VAL A 28 2.16 -16.55 60.16
CA VAL A 28 3.00 -15.44 60.63
C VAL A 28 4.47 -15.85 60.69
N ARG A 29 4.75 -17.02 61.27
CA ARG A 29 6.11 -17.59 61.33
C ARG A 29 6.69 -17.85 59.95
N ALA A 30 5.88 -18.37 59.02
CA ALA A 30 6.31 -18.57 57.65
C ALA A 30 6.54 -17.24 56.91
N ALA A 31 5.71 -16.22 57.13
CA ALA A 31 5.88 -14.90 56.54
C ALA A 31 7.20 -14.25 56.97
N GLU A 32 7.52 -14.32 58.27
CA GLU A 32 8.79 -13.82 58.83
C GLU A 32 9.99 -14.56 58.27
N HIS A 33 9.98 -15.90 58.28
CA HIS A 33 11.10 -16.72 57.84
C HIS A 33 11.45 -16.52 56.35
N PHE A 34 10.45 -16.26 55.51
CA PHE A 34 10.64 -16.04 54.07
C PHE A 34 10.68 -14.56 53.67
N HIS A 35 10.70 -13.64 54.65
CA HIS A 35 10.74 -12.19 54.44
C HIS A 35 9.63 -11.68 53.49
N VAL A 36 8.41 -12.21 53.64
CA VAL A 36 7.24 -11.77 52.88
C VAL A 36 6.12 -11.31 53.79
N SER A 37 5.21 -10.50 53.26
CA SER A 37 4.04 -10.07 54.03
C SER A 37 3.11 -11.25 54.34
N TRP A 38 2.44 -11.22 55.50
CA TRP A 38 1.45 -12.23 55.90
C TRP A 38 0.38 -12.53 54.82
N PRO A 39 -0.19 -11.52 54.12
CA PRO A 39 -1.13 -11.78 53.01
C PRO A 39 -0.51 -12.56 51.85
N THR A 40 0.80 -12.40 51.61
CA THR A 40 1.53 -13.10 50.55
C THR A 40 1.76 -14.55 50.94
N ALA A 41 2.20 -14.81 52.18
CA ALA A 41 2.35 -16.17 52.71
C ALA A 41 1.01 -16.91 52.71
N LYS A 42 -0.06 -16.29 53.21
CA LYS A 42 -1.43 -16.83 53.19
C LYS A 42 -1.89 -17.15 51.76
N ARG A 43 -1.66 -16.24 50.81
CA ARG A 43 -2.05 -16.44 49.40
C ARG A 43 -1.39 -17.68 48.80
N TRP A 44 -0.10 -17.89 49.04
CA TRP A 44 0.61 -19.06 48.49
C TRP A 44 0.22 -20.35 49.20
N ALA A 45 0.05 -20.34 50.52
CA ALA A 45 -0.43 -21.51 51.27
C ALA A 45 -1.83 -21.97 50.81
N VAL A 46 -2.80 -21.04 50.73
CA VAL A 46 -4.15 -21.33 50.21
C VAL A 46 -4.09 -21.87 48.78
N ARG A 47 -3.20 -21.32 47.95
CA ARG A 47 -3.03 -21.73 46.56
C ARG A 47 -2.45 -23.13 46.43
N TYR A 48 -1.49 -23.49 47.27
CA TYR A 48 -0.88 -24.82 47.32
C TYR A 48 -1.87 -25.86 47.83
N ALA A 49 -2.63 -25.56 48.88
CA ALA A 49 -3.69 -26.45 49.37
C ALA A 49 -4.72 -26.79 48.27
N ALA A 50 -5.01 -25.84 47.38
CA ALA A 50 -6.00 -26.02 46.30
C ALA A 50 -5.46 -26.68 45.02
N MET A 51 -4.17 -26.48 44.66
CA MET A 51 -3.63 -26.86 43.34
C MET A 51 -2.26 -27.56 43.39
N GLY A 52 -1.75 -27.85 44.59
CA GLY A 52 -0.43 -28.42 44.81
C GLY A 52 0.70 -27.59 44.20
N GLU A 53 1.75 -28.29 43.75
CA GLU A 53 2.95 -27.67 43.18
C GLU A 53 2.68 -26.86 41.91
N ALA A 54 1.71 -27.29 41.08
CA ALA A 54 1.32 -26.59 39.86
C ALA A 54 0.78 -25.16 40.14
N GLY A 55 0.26 -24.91 41.35
CA GLY A 55 -0.25 -23.60 41.75
C GLY A 55 0.81 -22.53 41.99
N MET A 56 2.10 -22.89 42.08
CA MET A 56 3.18 -21.96 42.45
C MET A 56 3.71 -21.11 41.28
N ALA A 57 3.27 -21.42 40.06
CA ALA A 57 3.55 -20.63 38.87
C ALA A 57 2.83 -19.26 38.90
N ASP A 58 3.43 -18.27 38.23
CA ASP A 58 2.79 -16.97 38.04
C ASP A 58 1.55 -17.11 37.15
N ARG A 59 0.43 -16.56 37.61
CA ARG A 59 -0.76 -16.39 36.77
C ARG A 59 -0.56 -15.16 35.89
N CYS A 60 -1.16 -15.19 34.70
CA CYS A 60 -1.13 -14.05 33.81
C CYS A 60 -1.76 -12.84 34.49
N SER A 61 -1.04 -11.72 34.58
CA SER A 61 -1.57 -10.42 35.05
C SER A 61 -2.44 -9.73 34.00
N ARG A 62 -2.68 -10.37 32.85
CA ARG A 62 -3.44 -9.79 31.76
C ARG A 62 -4.92 -9.70 32.17
N PRO A 63 -5.53 -8.51 32.08
CA PRO A 63 -6.93 -8.34 32.45
C PRO A 63 -7.82 -9.24 31.59
N HIS A 64 -8.78 -9.90 32.23
CA HIS A 64 -9.76 -10.76 31.57
C HIS A 64 -10.69 -9.97 30.63
N HIS A 65 -10.93 -8.69 30.96
CA HIS A 65 -11.76 -7.79 30.17
C HIS A 65 -11.04 -6.45 29.92
N SER A 66 -11.20 -5.91 28.71
CA SER A 66 -10.68 -4.58 28.35
C SER A 66 -11.84 -3.75 27.80
N PRO A 67 -12.38 -2.80 28.58
CA PRO A 67 -13.57 -2.04 28.21
C PRO A 67 -13.39 -1.20 26.94
N ASN A 68 -12.17 -0.75 26.66
CA ASN A 68 -11.85 0.02 25.45
C ASN A 68 -11.55 -0.87 24.23
N ARG A 69 -11.90 -2.17 24.29
CA ARG A 69 -11.70 -3.08 23.16
C ARG A 69 -12.67 -2.71 22.04
N THR A 70 -12.10 -2.43 20.86
CA THR A 70 -12.88 -2.12 19.65
C THR A 70 -13.99 -3.16 19.42
N PRO A 71 -15.25 -2.74 19.24
CA PRO A 71 -16.38 -3.66 19.07
C PRO A 71 -16.19 -4.63 17.89
N PRO A 72 -16.66 -5.89 17.99
CA PRO A 72 -16.50 -6.90 16.93
C PRO A 72 -17.05 -6.47 15.57
N ALA A 73 -18.14 -5.70 15.53
CA ALA A 73 -18.71 -5.18 14.29
C ALA A 73 -17.75 -4.23 13.55
N VAL A 74 -17.10 -3.31 14.29
CA VAL A 74 -16.11 -2.38 13.74
C VAL A 74 -14.86 -3.13 13.28
N VAL A 75 -14.42 -4.13 14.04
CA VAL A 75 -13.31 -5.02 13.64
C VAL A 75 -13.62 -5.70 12.31
N ARG A 76 -14.82 -6.28 12.14
CA ARG A 76 -15.24 -6.89 10.87
C ARG A 76 -15.21 -5.89 9.72
N ARG A 77 -15.68 -4.66 9.92
CA ARG A 77 -15.65 -3.59 8.90
C ARG A 77 -14.22 -3.19 8.52
N ILE A 78 -13.32 -3.07 9.49
CA ILE A 78 -11.88 -2.79 9.26
C ILE A 78 -11.26 -3.92 8.43
N VAL A 79 -11.51 -5.18 8.81
CA VAL A 79 -11.01 -6.35 8.10
C VAL A 79 -11.58 -6.43 6.69
N GLU A 80 -12.87 -6.17 6.51
CA GLU A 80 -13.52 -6.14 5.20
C GLU A 80 -12.91 -5.07 4.28
N LEU A 81 -12.75 -3.84 4.77
CA LEU A 81 -12.12 -2.75 3.99
C LEU A 81 -10.67 -3.09 3.63
N ARG A 82 -9.97 -3.79 4.52
CA ARG A 82 -8.61 -4.29 4.25
C ARG A 82 -8.60 -5.41 3.21
N TRP A 83 -9.53 -6.35 3.31
CA TRP A 83 -9.56 -7.59 2.53
C TRP A 83 -10.33 -7.50 1.20
N ARG A 84 -11.23 -6.54 1.01
CA ARG A 84 -11.90 -6.30 -0.28
C ARG A 84 -11.26 -5.16 -1.05
N HIS A 85 -10.93 -4.07 -0.36
CA HIS A 85 -10.49 -2.82 -1.00
C HIS A 85 -8.99 -2.55 -0.87
N ARG A 86 -8.23 -3.41 -0.17
CA ARG A 86 -6.76 -3.29 0.02
C ARG A 86 -6.34 -1.92 0.57
N LEU A 87 -7.22 -1.27 1.32
CA LEU A 87 -6.99 0.07 1.83
C LEU A 87 -5.88 0.05 2.88
N ALA A 88 -5.04 1.09 2.87
CA ALA A 88 -4.06 1.33 3.92
C ALA A 88 -4.77 1.63 5.26
N PRO A 89 -4.13 1.41 6.43
CA PRO A 89 -4.72 1.74 7.73
C PRO A 89 -5.28 3.16 7.79
N MET A 90 -4.61 4.11 7.12
CA MET A 90 -5.07 5.49 7.00
C MET A 90 -6.34 5.68 6.16
N ALA A 91 -6.44 4.99 5.03
CA ALA A 91 -7.63 5.09 4.19
C ALA A 91 -8.85 4.45 4.87
N ILE A 92 -8.64 3.39 5.65
CA ILE A 92 -9.67 2.78 6.49
C ILE A 92 -10.07 3.75 7.62
N ALA A 93 -9.09 4.35 8.30
CA ALA A 93 -9.29 5.33 9.36
C ALA A 93 -10.12 6.53 8.90
N SER A 94 -9.76 7.12 7.74
CA SER A 94 -10.50 8.22 7.13
C SER A 94 -11.93 7.82 6.77
N ARG A 95 -12.15 6.60 6.26
CA ARG A 95 -13.48 6.13 5.85
C ARG A 95 -14.39 5.74 7.02
N LEU A 96 -13.82 5.33 8.15
CA LEU A 96 -14.55 4.96 9.36
C LEU A 96 -14.53 6.05 10.43
N SER A 97 -14.00 7.24 10.12
CA SER A 97 -13.87 8.37 11.04
C SER A 97 -13.26 7.97 12.40
N MET A 98 -12.15 7.23 12.38
CA MET A 98 -11.52 6.71 13.59
C MET A 98 -9.99 6.86 13.56
N PRO A 99 -9.29 6.83 14.71
CA PRO A 99 -7.84 6.98 14.74
C PRO A 99 -7.10 5.88 13.97
N ALA A 100 -6.10 6.27 13.18
CA ALA A 100 -5.29 5.32 12.41
C ALA A 100 -4.49 4.34 13.29
N SER A 101 -4.13 4.73 14.51
CA SER A 101 -3.50 3.88 15.52
C SER A 101 -4.41 2.72 15.93
N THR A 102 -5.69 2.97 16.16
CA THR A 102 -6.69 1.95 16.50
C THR A 102 -6.88 0.97 15.35
N VAL A 103 -7.00 1.46 14.12
CA VAL A 103 -7.06 0.61 12.92
C VAL A 103 -5.80 -0.25 12.80
N HIS A 104 -4.62 0.34 13.01
CA HIS A 104 -3.36 -0.40 12.97
C HIS A 104 -3.32 -1.52 14.03
N ALA A 105 -3.67 -1.21 15.29
CA ALA A 105 -3.69 -2.19 16.38
C ALA A 105 -4.68 -3.34 16.12
N VAL A 106 -5.85 -3.05 15.53
CA VAL A 106 -6.81 -4.08 15.10
C VAL A 106 -6.21 -4.95 13.99
N LEU A 107 -5.60 -4.35 12.96
CA LEU A 107 -4.98 -5.08 11.87
C LEU A 107 -3.80 -5.94 12.33
N VAL A 108 -2.98 -5.48 13.28
CA VAL A 108 -1.89 -6.27 13.89
C VAL A 108 -2.46 -7.50 14.59
N ARG A 109 -3.52 -7.32 15.39
CA ARG A 109 -4.19 -8.41 16.12
C ARG A 109 -4.80 -9.45 15.18
N CYS A 110 -5.34 -9.01 14.05
CA CYS A 110 -5.87 -9.89 13.00
C CYS A 110 -4.78 -10.42 12.04
N ARG A 111 -3.49 -10.09 12.27
CA ARG A 111 -2.35 -10.44 11.39
C ARG A 111 -2.45 -9.90 9.95
N LEU A 112 -3.17 -8.79 9.74
CA LEU A 112 -3.40 -8.12 8.44
C LEU A 112 -2.68 -6.76 8.31
N ASN A 113 -1.76 -6.46 9.23
CA ASN A 113 -1.03 -5.19 9.30
C ASN A 113 -0.14 -4.95 8.07
N ARG A 114 0.50 -5.98 7.54
CA ARG A 114 1.33 -5.88 6.32
C ARG A 114 0.52 -6.25 5.10
N LEU A 115 0.66 -5.47 4.03
CA LEU A 115 0.05 -5.83 2.74
C LEU A 115 0.64 -7.13 2.21
N SER A 116 1.89 -7.47 2.53
CA SER A 116 2.51 -8.76 2.16
C SER A 116 1.79 -9.99 2.73
N HIS A 117 1.01 -9.84 3.81
CA HIS A 117 0.18 -10.94 4.34
C HIS A 117 -1.10 -11.15 3.53
N ILE A 118 -1.42 -10.24 2.62
CA ILE A 118 -2.63 -10.22 1.78
C ILE A 118 -2.24 -10.26 0.28
N ASP A 119 -1.04 -9.79 -0.06
CA ASP A 119 -0.47 -9.70 -1.39
C ASP A 119 0.39 -10.95 -1.65
N LEU A 120 -0.19 -11.90 -2.36
CA LEU A 120 0.30 -13.24 -2.66
C LEU A 120 1.57 -13.30 -3.52
N ARG A 121 2.22 -12.18 -3.86
CA ARG A 121 3.15 -12.17 -5.00
C ARG A 121 4.61 -11.82 -4.78
N THR A 122 5.15 -11.55 -3.59
CA THR A 122 6.63 -11.42 -3.53
C THR A 122 7.34 -11.58 -2.18
N GLY A 123 6.73 -11.39 -1.01
CA GLY A 123 7.37 -11.69 0.29
C GLY A 123 8.67 -10.93 0.67
N GLU A 124 9.39 -10.35 -0.28
CA GLU A 124 10.65 -9.64 -0.09
C GLU A 124 10.44 -8.21 0.42
N VAL A 125 11.30 -7.80 1.35
CA VAL A 125 11.37 -6.41 1.83
C VAL A 125 11.88 -5.53 0.70
N ILE A 126 10.97 -4.85 0.00
CA ILE A 126 11.32 -3.90 -1.07
C ILE A 126 12.11 -2.74 -0.46
N ARG A 127 13.44 -2.70 -0.68
CA ARG A 127 14.26 -1.50 -0.46
C ARG A 127 13.85 -0.46 -1.51
N ARG A 128 13.06 0.52 -1.09
CA ARG A 128 12.62 1.62 -1.96
C ARG A 128 13.72 2.67 -1.96
N TYR A 129 14.37 2.87 -3.11
CA TYR A 129 15.21 4.04 -3.33
C TYR A 129 14.30 5.24 -3.60
N GLU A 130 14.77 6.44 -3.28
CA GLU A 130 14.18 7.71 -3.68
C GLU A 130 15.33 8.66 -3.96
N HIS A 131 15.29 9.38 -5.07
CA HIS A 131 16.27 10.41 -5.37
C HIS A 131 15.99 11.68 -4.53
N ASP A 132 17.03 12.49 -4.31
CA ASP A 132 16.99 13.58 -3.33
C ASP A 132 16.16 14.80 -3.79
N ARG A 133 15.97 14.97 -5.09
CA ARG A 133 15.26 16.13 -5.66
C ARG A 133 14.38 15.79 -6.87
N PRO A 134 13.32 16.57 -7.14
CA PRO A 134 12.55 16.47 -8.37
C PRO A 134 13.43 16.57 -9.62
N GLY A 135 13.09 15.82 -10.66
CA GLY A 135 13.80 15.83 -11.94
C GLY A 135 15.11 15.05 -11.96
N ALA A 136 15.64 14.61 -10.80
CA ALA A 136 16.85 13.79 -10.74
C ALA A 136 16.69 12.43 -11.46
N LEU A 137 15.46 11.90 -11.46
CA LEU A 137 15.05 10.72 -12.21
C LEU A 137 13.55 10.78 -12.48
N ILE A 138 13.14 10.64 -13.73
CA ILE A 138 11.76 10.37 -14.12
C ILE A 138 11.64 8.92 -14.60
N HIS A 139 10.48 8.31 -14.41
CA HIS A 139 10.16 6.98 -14.93
C HIS A 139 9.19 7.12 -16.08
N VAL A 140 9.41 6.37 -17.16
CA VAL A 140 8.51 6.31 -18.32
C VAL A 140 8.06 4.88 -18.57
N ASP A 141 6.76 4.73 -18.87
CA ASP A 141 6.15 3.45 -19.21
C ASP A 141 4.85 3.67 -19.99
N VAL A 142 4.43 2.66 -20.76
CA VAL A 142 3.20 2.66 -21.54
C VAL A 142 2.21 1.65 -20.98
N LYS A 143 1.06 2.11 -20.51
CA LYS A 143 -0.03 1.23 -20.09
C LYS A 143 -1.02 1.02 -21.24
N LYS A 144 -1.16 -0.24 -21.68
CA LYS A 144 -2.21 -0.65 -22.63
C LYS A 144 -3.55 -0.83 -21.92
N LEU A 145 -4.59 -0.20 -22.45
CA LEU A 145 -5.97 -0.38 -22.03
C LEU A 145 -6.83 -0.76 -23.23
N GLY A 146 -7.74 -1.73 -23.07
CA GLY A 146 -8.73 -2.04 -24.11
C GLY A 146 -9.71 -0.89 -24.28
N ASN A 147 -10.01 -0.52 -25.53
CA ASN A 147 -10.99 0.53 -25.81
C ASN A 147 -12.40 0.09 -25.45
N ILE A 148 -13.20 1.06 -25.04
CA ILE A 148 -14.61 0.88 -24.67
C ILE A 148 -15.49 1.07 -25.91
N PRO A 149 -16.36 0.10 -26.27
CA PRO A 149 -17.32 0.26 -27.36
C PRO A 149 -18.40 1.27 -27.00
N ASP A 150 -19.05 1.82 -28.03
CA ASP A 150 -20.18 2.71 -27.86
C ASP A 150 -21.35 1.97 -27.17
N GLY A 151 -21.93 2.60 -26.17
CA GLY A 151 -22.89 1.96 -25.26
C GLY A 151 -22.24 1.25 -24.07
N GLY A 152 -20.91 1.27 -23.96
CA GLY A 152 -20.15 0.83 -22.80
C GLY A 152 -19.64 -0.61 -22.85
N GLY A 153 -18.60 -0.87 -22.07
CA GLY A 153 -17.90 -2.15 -22.04
C GLY A 153 -18.50 -3.16 -21.08
N TRP A 154 -18.28 -4.46 -21.38
CA TRP A 154 -18.81 -5.61 -20.59
C TRP A 154 -18.71 -5.39 -19.08
N ARG A 155 -17.57 -4.93 -18.57
CA ARG A 155 -17.36 -4.75 -17.13
C ARG A 155 -18.50 -4.04 -16.40
N PHE A 156 -19.22 -3.12 -17.05
CA PHE A 156 -20.33 -2.37 -16.45
C PHE A 156 -21.70 -2.76 -17.00
N VAL A 157 -21.82 -3.10 -18.29
CA VAL A 157 -23.13 -3.42 -18.90
C VAL A 157 -23.46 -4.93 -18.91
N GLY A 158 -22.54 -5.77 -18.43
CA GLY A 158 -22.67 -7.23 -18.51
C GLY A 158 -22.18 -7.79 -19.84
N GLN A 159 -21.92 -9.11 -19.88
CA GLN A 159 -21.24 -9.75 -21.01
C GLN A 159 -22.09 -9.69 -22.29
N ALA A 160 -23.37 -10.04 -22.18
CA ALA A 160 -24.29 -10.07 -23.30
C ALA A 160 -24.44 -8.69 -23.96
N GLN A 161 -24.70 -7.63 -23.17
CA GLN A 161 -24.83 -6.28 -23.70
C GLN A 161 -23.49 -5.75 -24.23
N GLY A 162 -22.38 -6.01 -23.52
CA GLY A 162 -21.06 -5.60 -23.97
C GLY A 162 -20.64 -6.23 -25.30
N TRP A 163 -21.06 -7.47 -25.55
CA TRP A 163 -20.86 -8.13 -26.85
C TRP A 163 -21.73 -7.53 -27.95
N LYS A 164 -23.00 -7.20 -27.67
CA LYS A 164 -23.87 -6.49 -28.61
C LYS A 164 -23.27 -5.15 -29.02
N ASN A 165 -22.91 -4.33 -28.02
CA ASN A 165 -22.27 -3.03 -28.23
C ASN A 165 -21.01 -3.13 -29.08
N ARG A 166 -20.16 -4.13 -28.81
CA ARG A 166 -18.94 -4.39 -29.59
C ARG A 166 -19.24 -4.77 -31.05
N ARG A 167 -20.27 -5.58 -31.30
CA ARG A 167 -20.69 -5.98 -32.67
C ARG A 167 -21.29 -4.83 -33.47
N SER A 168 -21.93 -3.89 -32.79
CA SER A 168 -22.52 -2.70 -33.39
C SER A 168 -21.49 -1.62 -33.74
N MET A 169 -20.20 -1.81 -33.43
CA MET A 169 -19.16 -0.84 -33.75
C MET A 169 -18.87 -0.78 -35.26
N PRO A 170 -18.99 0.39 -35.91
CA PRO A 170 -18.69 0.53 -37.33
C PRO A 170 -17.18 0.40 -37.60
N ASN A 171 -16.83 -0.22 -38.73
CA ASN A 171 -15.45 -0.30 -39.28
C ASN A 171 -14.36 -0.93 -38.39
N THR A 172 -14.72 -1.72 -37.38
CA THR A 172 -13.71 -2.46 -36.60
C THR A 172 -13.12 -3.64 -37.39
N LYS A 173 -11.79 -3.69 -37.50
CA LYS A 173 -11.07 -4.87 -38.05
C LYS A 173 -11.52 -6.13 -37.30
N ARG A 174 -11.73 -7.24 -38.01
CA ARG A 174 -12.13 -8.50 -37.38
C ARG A 174 -10.92 -9.40 -37.14
N SER A 175 -10.89 -10.07 -35.99
CA SER A 175 -9.90 -11.11 -35.68
C SER A 175 -10.13 -12.36 -36.53
N ARG A 176 -9.19 -13.32 -36.50
CA ARG A 176 -9.33 -14.65 -37.14
C ARG A 176 -10.61 -15.40 -36.71
N TYR A 177 -11.12 -15.08 -35.53
CA TYR A 177 -12.36 -15.63 -34.97
C TYR A 177 -13.59 -14.75 -35.22
N ARG A 178 -13.50 -13.82 -36.18
CA ARG A 178 -14.55 -12.87 -36.58
C ARG A 178 -15.00 -11.87 -35.49
N ASN A 179 -14.35 -11.84 -34.32
CA ASN A 179 -14.60 -10.83 -33.28
C ASN A 179 -14.03 -9.45 -33.68
N GLU A 180 -14.77 -8.37 -33.41
CA GLU A 180 -14.33 -6.99 -33.66
C GLU A 180 -13.12 -6.61 -32.79
N LEU A 181 -12.04 -6.11 -33.39
CA LEU A 181 -10.83 -5.67 -32.70
C LEU A 181 -10.97 -4.20 -32.31
N MET A 182 -11.41 -3.95 -31.06
CA MET A 182 -11.63 -2.60 -30.50
C MET A 182 -10.38 -1.71 -30.45
N GLY A 183 -9.20 -2.24 -30.76
CA GLY A 183 -7.93 -1.55 -30.56
C GLY A 183 -7.62 -1.32 -29.08
N HIS A 184 -6.53 -0.62 -28.84
CA HIS A 184 -6.06 -0.28 -27.50
C HIS A 184 -5.80 1.22 -27.42
N GLY A 185 -6.10 1.79 -26.26
CA GLY A 185 -5.58 3.09 -25.85
C GLY A 185 -4.25 2.87 -25.14
N PHE A 186 -3.21 3.54 -25.60
CA PHE A 186 -1.87 3.47 -25.03
C PHE A 186 -1.66 4.70 -24.17
N VAL A 187 -1.64 4.52 -22.84
CA VAL A 187 -1.39 5.61 -21.90
C VAL A 187 0.11 5.71 -21.69
N HIS A 188 0.74 6.68 -22.33
CA HIS A 188 2.15 7.01 -22.13
C HIS A 188 2.26 7.83 -20.85
N THR A 189 3.00 7.31 -19.88
CA THR A 189 3.07 7.88 -18.53
C THR A 189 4.50 8.24 -18.19
N VAL A 190 4.67 9.41 -17.58
CA VAL A 190 5.93 9.94 -17.06
C VAL A 190 5.70 10.31 -15.61
N ILE A 191 6.46 9.74 -14.68
CA ILE A 191 6.33 10.04 -13.24
C ILE A 191 7.68 10.40 -12.63
N ASP A 192 7.71 11.45 -11.84
CA ASP A 192 8.92 11.85 -11.11
C ASP A 192 9.18 10.93 -9.90
N ASP A 193 10.46 10.53 -9.76
CA ASP A 193 10.89 9.57 -8.75
C ASP A 193 10.76 10.09 -7.31
N HIS A 194 10.91 11.39 -7.12
CA HIS A 194 10.92 12.07 -5.81
C HIS A 194 9.52 12.54 -5.41
N SER A 195 8.94 13.43 -6.21
CA SER A 195 7.66 14.10 -5.93
C SER A 195 6.44 13.23 -6.16
N ARG A 196 6.53 12.16 -6.96
CA ARG A 196 5.40 11.37 -7.49
C ARG A 196 4.48 12.12 -8.44
N VAL A 197 4.83 13.33 -8.88
CA VAL A 197 4.03 14.03 -9.87
C VAL A 197 4.06 13.24 -11.18
N ALA A 198 2.87 13.03 -11.74
CA ALA A 198 2.68 12.25 -12.95
C ALA A 198 2.15 13.13 -14.09
N TYR A 199 2.74 12.93 -15.26
CA TYR A 199 2.27 13.41 -16.55
C TYR A 199 1.84 12.20 -17.37
N ALA A 200 0.71 12.27 -18.05
CA ALA A 200 0.27 11.16 -18.90
C ALA A 200 -0.56 11.64 -20.09
N GLU A 201 -0.40 10.95 -21.21
CA GLU A 201 -1.14 11.18 -22.44
C GLU A 201 -1.66 9.86 -23.01
N ILE A 202 -2.77 9.91 -23.74
CA ILE A 202 -3.35 8.73 -24.39
C ILE A 202 -3.13 8.85 -25.89
N HIS A 203 -2.50 7.83 -26.47
CA HIS A 203 -2.25 7.69 -27.90
C HIS A 203 -2.81 6.37 -28.42
N ASP A 204 -2.77 6.17 -29.74
CA ASP A 204 -3.26 4.96 -30.40
C ASP A 204 -2.15 3.94 -30.73
N ASP A 205 -0.91 4.24 -30.34
CA ASP A 205 0.25 3.38 -30.53
C ASP A 205 1.29 3.51 -29.40
N GLU A 206 2.28 2.61 -29.43
CA GLU A 206 3.45 2.59 -28.54
C GLU A 206 4.78 2.75 -29.30
N THR A 207 4.76 3.46 -30.43
CA THR A 207 5.95 3.63 -31.27
C THR A 207 7.01 4.49 -30.58
N ALA A 208 8.25 4.37 -31.04
CA ALA A 208 9.34 5.22 -30.58
C ALA A 208 9.06 6.71 -30.86
N ALA A 209 8.48 7.05 -32.02
CA ALA A 209 8.14 8.42 -32.38
C ALA A 209 7.16 9.05 -31.38
N THR A 210 6.07 8.33 -31.05
CA THR A 210 5.08 8.78 -30.08
C THR A 210 5.68 8.91 -28.68
N ALA A 211 6.45 7.92 -28.24
CA ALA A 211 7.12 7.98 -26.93
C ALA A 211 8.07 9.19 -26.82
N ILE A 212 8.86 9.48 -27.86
CA ILE A 212 9.76 10.63 -27.93
C ILE A 212 8.97 11.94 -27.86
N ALA A 213 7.87 12.05 -28.62
CA ALA A 213 7.04 13.23 -28.64
C ALA A 213 6.41 13.50 -27.25
N VAL A 214 5.94 12.45 -26.56
CA VAL A 214 5.46 12.52 -25.18
C VAL A 214 6.58 12.94 -24.23
N LEU A 215 7.79 12.39 -24.37
CA LEU A 215 8.93 12.78 -23.53
C LEU A 215 9.24 14.27 -23.66
N ARG A 216 9.30 14.82 -24.89
CA ARG A 216 9.56 16.24 -25.11
C ARG A 216 8.50 17.13 -24.46
N ARG A 217 7.22 16.79 -24.62
CA ARG A 217 6.10 17.52 -23.97
C ARG A 217 6.16 17.41 -22.46
N ALA A 218 6.44 16.23 -21.92
CA ALA A 218 6.59 16.03 -20.48
C ALA A 218 7.74 16.86 -19.91
N VAL A 219 8.90 16.89 -20.57
CA VAL A 219 10.05 17.70 -20.16
C VAL A 219 9.70 19.19 -20.15
N GLY A 220 9.02 19.69 -21.19
CA GLY A 220 8.51 21.07 -21.21
C GLY A 220 7.52 21.34 -20.06
N TRP A 221 6.61 20.41 -19.80
CA TRP A 221 5.63 20.50 -18.71
C TRP A 221 6.28 20.55 -17.33
N PHE A 222 7.36 19.79 -17.11
CA PHE A 222 8.17 19.84 -15.89
C PHE A 222 9.00 21.13 -15.80
N ALA A 223 9.56 21.60 -16.92
CA ALA A 223 10.38 22.82 -16.96
C ALA A 223 9.56 24.06 -16.56
N VAL A 224 8.31 24.18 -17.04
CA VAL A 224 7.37 25.25 -16.63
C VAL A 224 7.10 25.25 -15.12
N ARG A 225 7.34 24.12 -14.43
CA ARG A 225 7.20 23.96 -12.98
C ARG A 225 8.53 24.04 -12.23
N GLY A 226 9.59 24.54 -12.87
CA GLY A 226 10.91 24.71 -12.26
C GLY A 226 11.70 23.40 -12.10
N VAL A 227 11.32 22.33 -12.80
CA VAL A 227 11.97 21.02 -12.67
C VAL A 227 12.82 20.72 -13.90
N THR A 228 14.13 20.60 -13.70
CA THR A 228 15.06 20.14 -14.74
C THR A 228 15.23 18.63 -14.68
N VAL A 229 14.77 17.95 -15.73
CA VAL A 229 14.91 16.50 -15.87
C VAL A 229 16.34 16.14 -16.25
N GLN A 230 16.96 15.22 -15.51
CA GLN A 230 18.35 14.79 -15.75
C GLN A 230 18.47 13.37 -16.27
N ARG A 231 17.57 12.49 -15.84
CA ARG A 231 17.62 11.07 -16.18
C ARG A 231 16.23 10.53 -16.40
N VAL A 232 16.12 9.60 -17.35
CA VAL A 232 14.87 8.88 -17.62
C VAL A 232 15.09 7.39 -17.43
N LEU A 233 14.28 6.75 -16.59
CA LEU A 233 14.25 5.30 -16.40
C LEU A 233 13.09 4.71 -17.21
N SER A 234 13.39 3.81 -18.12
CA SER A 234 12.39 3.04 -18.85
C SER A 234 12.55 1.54 -18.59
N ASP A 235 11.53 0.78 -18.96
CA ASP A 235 11.67 -0.66 -19.13
C ASP A 235 12.48 -0.99 -20.42
N ASN A 236 12.53 -2.27 -20.79
CA ASN A 236 13.22 -2.73 -22.00
C ASN A 236 12.30 -2.79 -23.24
N GLY A 237 11.21 -2.01 -23.26
CA GLY A 237 10.33 -1.85 -24.41
C GLY A 237 11.09 -1.49 -25.70
N SER A 238 10.60 -1.96 -26.84
CA SER A 238 11.24 -1.73 -28.15
C SER A 238 11.39 -0.24 -28.48
N CYS A 239 10.40 0.59 -28.12
CA CYS A 239 10.44 2.03 -28.29
C CYS A 239 11.63 2.67 -27.56
N TYR A 240 11.86 2.28 -26.31
CA TYR A 240 12.95 2.82 -25.47
C TYR A 240 14.32 2.23 -25.78
N ARG A 241 14.38 1.09 -26.49
CA ARG A 241 15.65 0.51 -26.99
C ARG A 241 16.13 1.14 -28.30
N SER A 242 15.27 1.88 -28.99
CA SER A 242 15.57 2.45 -30.30
C SER A 242 16.69 3.50 -30.25
N HIS A 243 17.43 3.63 -31.36
CA HIS A 243 18.44 4.69 -31.53
C HIS A 243 17.79 6.08 -31.50
N ALA A 244 16.60 6.22 -32.09
CA ALA A 244 15.82 7.46 -32.06
C ALA A 244 15.55 7.94 -30.63
N TRP A 245 15.18 7.03 -29.71
CA TRP A 245 14.99 7.37 -28.30
C TRP A 245 16.28 7.89 -27.66
N ARG A 246 17.40 7.23 -27.92
CA ARG A 246 18.72 7.64 -27.41
C ARG A 246 19.10 9.03 -27.92
N HIS A 247 18.88 9.31 -29.21
CA HIS A 247 19.18 10.62 -29.80
C HIS A 247 18.31 11.72 -29.19
N ALA A 248 17.01 11.48 -29.07
CA ALA A 248 16.10 12.44 -28.44
C ALA A 248 16.46 12.72 -26.97
N CYS A 249 16.89 11.70 -26.22
CA CYS A 249 17.38 11.89 -24.85
C CYS A 249 18.66 12.76 -24.84
N ALA A 250 19.59 12.53 -25.78
CA ALA A 250 20.81 13.31 -25.88
C ALA A 250 20.54 14.79 -26.21
N GLU A 251 19.61 15.06 -27.14
CA GLU A 251 19.17 16.43 -27.47
C GLU A 251 18.52 17.16 -26.28
N LEU A 252 17.80 16.42 -25.42
CA LEU A 252 17.21 16.97 -24.21
C LEU A 252 18.21 17.04 -23.04
N HIS A 253 19.46 16.63 -23.25
CA HIS A 253 20.49 16.49 -22.21
C HIS A 253 20.07 15.56 -21.04
N ILE A 254 19.30 14.52 -21.35
CA ILE A 254 18.80 13.54 -20.40
C ILE A 254 19.57 12.23 -20.56
N VAL A 255 20.03 11.65 -19.45
CA VAL A 255 20.69 10.34 -19.47
C VAL A 255 19.64 9.22 -19.43
N PRO A 256 19.48 8.41 -20.49
CA PRO A 256 18.57 7.27 -20.47
C PRO A 256 19.14 6.13 -19.62
N LYS A 257 18.31 5.59 -18.74
CA LYS A 257 18.55 4.42 -17.90
C LYS A 257 17.49 3.38 -18.20
N ARG A 258 17.87 2.10 -18.10
CA ARG A 258 16.95 0.98 -18.28
C ARG A 258 16.90 0.12 -17.03
N THR A 259 15.75 -0.47 -16.77
CA THR A 259 15.61 -1.47 -15.70
C THR A 259 16.52 -2.66 -16.00
N ARG A 260 17.34 -3.04 -15.02
CA ARG A 260 18.14 -4.27 -15.11
C ARG A 260 17.20 -5.48 -15.12
N ALA A 261 17.52 -6.48 -15.94
CA ALA A 261 16.80 -7.74 -15.94
C ALA A 261 16.73 -8.33 -14.51
N TYR A 262 15.60 -8.96 -14.18
CA TYR A 262 15.33 -9.59 -12.88
C TYR A 262 15.33 -8.65 -11.66
N ARG A 263 15.15 -7.34 -11.85
CA ARG A 263 14.95 -6.37 -10.76
C ARG A 263 13.63 -5.60 -10.92
N PRO A 264 12.47 -6.26 -10.71
CA PRO A 264 11.15 -5.61 -10.85
C PRO A 264 10.96 -4.43 -9.88
N GLN A 265 11.74 -4.36 -8.79
CA GLN A 265 11.64 -3.32 -7.78
C GLN A 265 11.91 -1.92 -8.36
N THR A 266 12.71 -1.80 -9.42
CA THR A 266 13.01 -0.50 -10.03
C THR A 266 11.81 0.15 -10.71
N ASN A 267 10.83 -0.64 -11.16
CA ASN A 267 9.64 -0.12 -11.84
C ASN A 267 8.44 0.06 -10.91
N GLY A 268 8.55 -0.30 -9.63
CA GLY A 268 7.42 -0.35 -8.71
C GLY A 268 6.68 0.99 -8.52
N LYS A 269 7.32 2.13 -8.80
CA LYS A 269 6.73 3.47 -8.68
C LYS A 269 5.69 3.73 -9.77
N ILE A 270 6.05 3.53 -11.03
CA ILE A 270 5.15 3.69 -12.17
C ILE A 270 4.10 2.58 -12.22
N GLU A 271 4.47 1.35 -11.85
CA GLU A 271 3.50 0.25 -11.73
C GLU A 271 2.44 0.53 -10.66
N ARG A 272 2.85 1.14 -9.53
CA ARG A 272 1.91 1.56 -8.49
C ARG A 272 1.00 2.67 -8.99
N PHE A 273 1.54 3.64 -9.75
CA PHE A 273 0.74 4.67 -10.41
C PHE A 273 -0.28 4.05 -11.36
N HIS A 274 0.12 3.12 -12.24
CA HIS A 274 -0.81 2.43 -13.14
C HIS A 274 -1.90 1.66 -12.40
N ARG A 275 -1.56 1.05 -11.27
CA ARG A 275 -2.56 0.36 -10.43
C ARG A 275 -3.59 1.35 -9.89
N THR A 276 -3.16 2.51 -9.40
CA THR A 276 -4.03 3.59 -8.94
C THR A 276 -4.87 4.15 -10.09
N MET A 277 -4.25 4.45 -11.22
CA MET A 277 -4.91 4.93 -12.45
C MET A 277 -5.99 3.95 -12.94
N ALA A 278 -5.69 2.65 -12.95
CA ALA A 278 -6.66 1.64 -13.36
C ALA A 278 -7.85 1.57 -12.39
N ALA A 279 -7.58 1.62 -11.09
CA ALA A 279 -8.62 1.49 -10.05
C ALA A 279 -9.50 2.75 -9.93
N GLU A 280 -8.93 3.94 -10.13
CA GLU A 280 -9.58 5.22 -9.80
C GLU A 280 -10.02 6.01 -11.03
N TRP A 281 -9.49 5.70 -12.21
CA TRP A 281 -9.93 6.31 -13.47
C TRP A 281 -10.46 5.28 -14.46
N ALA A 282 -9.61 4.36 -14.93
CA ALA A 282 -9.94 3.53 -16.08
C ALA A 282 -11.15 2.60 -15.85
N PHE A 283 -11.31 2.12 -14.62
CA PHE A 283 -12.35 1.18 -14.22
C PHE A 283 -13.16 1.62 -13.00
N ALA A 284 -13.10 2.90 -12.63
CA ALA A 284 -13.77 3.41 -11.43
C ALA A 284 -15.27 3.63 -11.61
N ARG A 285 -15.70 3.97 -12.83
CA ARG A 285 -17.09 4.29 -13.16
C ARG A 285 -17.45 3.80 -14.55
N TYR A 286 -18.75 3.77 -14.81
CA TYR A 286 -19.27 3.54 -16.14
C TYR A 286 -18.82 4.64 -17.11
N TYR A 287 -18.31 4.23 -18.27
CA TYR A 287 -18.07 5.11 -19.40
C TYR A 287 -18.87 4.59 -20.59
N PRO A 288 -19.66 5.45 -21.26
CA PRO A 288 -20.48 5.05 -22.40
C PRO A 288 -19.65 4.76 -23.65
N ASN A 289 -18.45 5.32 -23.76
CA ASN A 289 -17.52 5.09 -24.87
C ASN A 289 -16.09 5.48 -24.50
N GLU A 290 -15.13 5.13 -25.37
CA GLU A 290 -13.72 5.43 -25.14
C GLU A 290 -13.41 6.93 -25.10
N ARG A 291 -14.09 7.73 -25.92
CA ARG A 291 -13.90 9.19 -25.97
C ARG A 291 -14.18 9.84 -24.61
N THR A 292 -15.24 9.39 -23.94
CA THR A 292 -15.60 9.86 -22.60
C THR A 292 -14.54 9.47 -21.57
N ARG A 293 -14.02 8.23 -21.65
CA ARG A 293 -12.93 7.80 -20.75
C ARG A 293 -11.67 8.63 -20.96
N ARG A 294 -11.28 8.88 -22.22
CA ARG A 294 -10.12 9.71 -22.59
C ARG A 294 -10.25 11.14 -22.06
N SER A 295 -11.42 11.76 -22.26
CA SER A 295 -11.71 13.13 -21.80
C SER A 295 -11.69 13.28 -20.28
N ALA A 296 -11.89 12.20 -19.53
CA ALA A 296 -11.83 12.21 -18.07
C ALA A 296 -10.39 12.14 -17.50
N LEU A 297 -9.38 11.76 -18.30
CA LEU A 297 -8.01 11.58 -17.80
C LEU A 297 -7.41 12.89 -17.23
N PRO A 298 -7.50 14.06 -17.89
CA PRO A 298 -6.88 15.28 -17.38
C PRO A 298 -7.39 15.69 -16.00
N ALA A 299 -8.71 15.63 -15.78
CA ALA A 299 -9.32 15.94 -14.49
C ALA A 299 -8.88 14.96 -13.38
N TRP A 300 -8.74 13.68 -13.71
CA TRP A 300 -8.22 12.69 -12.78
C TRP A 300 -6.74 12.92 -12.46
N LEU A 301 -5.90 13.22 -13.46
CA LEU A 301 -4.49 13.56 -13.26
C LEU A 301 -4.33 14.80 -12.38
N HIS A 302 -5.18 15.82 -12.57
CA HIS A 302 -5.20 16.99 -11.70
C HIS A 302 -5.48 16.59 -10.26
N THR A 303 -6.53 15.80 -10.02
CA THR A 303 -6.86 15.29 -8.68
C THR A 303 -5.71 14.47 -8.08
N TYR A 304 -5.08 13.61 -8.88
CA TYR A 304 -3.93 12.81 -8.47
C TYR A 304 -2.74 13.68 -8.03
N ASN A 305 -2.39 14.70 -8.83
CA ASN A 305 -1.22 15.55 -8.56
C ASN A 305 -1.46 16.58 -7.45
N HIS A 306 -2.67 17.15 -7.36
CA HIS A 306 -2.94 18.31 -6.51
C HIS A 306 -3.71 18.00 -5.22
N HIS A 307 -4.47 16.90 -5.16
CA HIS A 307 -5.37 16.65 -4.04
C HIS A 307 -5.15 15.30 -3.35
N ARG A 308 -4.70 14.29 -4.10
CA ARG A 308 -4.49 12.96 -3.55
C ARG A 308 -3.34 12.97 -2.55
N GLN A 309 -3.57 12.46 -1.34
CA GLN A 309 -2.50 12.28 -0.36
C GLN A 309 -1.72 10.98 -0.63
N HIS A 310 -0.39 11.08 -0.69
CA HIS A 310 0.48 9.94 -0.94
C HIS A 310 1.26 9.52 0.31
N SER A 311 0.95 8.34 0.85
CA SER A 311 1.63 7.81 2.04
C SER A 311 3.13 7.58 1.84
N ALA A 312 3.58 7.38 0.60
CA ALA A 312 4.99 7.20 0.27
C ALA A 312 5.83 8.48 0.43
N ILE A 313 5.18 9.65 0.46
CA ILE A 313 5.86 10.96 0.47
C ILE A 313 5.37 11.85 1.61
N GLY A 314 5.08 11.25 2.78
CA GLY A 314 4.68 12.02 3.96
C GLY A 314 3.20 12.44 3.99
N LYS A 315 2.35 11.88 3.13
CA LYS A 315 0.89 12.13 3.05
C LYS A 315 0.51 13.50 2.51
N THR A 316 1.40 14.16 1.79
CA THR A 316 1.08 15.37 1.05
C THR A 316 0.71 15.06 -0.40
N PRO A 317 0.04 15.99 -1.10
CA PRO A 317 -0.14 15.91 -2.54
C PRO A 317 1.19 15.98 -3.31
N PRO A 318 1.36 15.23 -4.41
CA PRO A 318 2.62 15.21 -5.17
C PRO A 318 3.14 16.59 -5.56
N ILE A 319 2.26 17.50 -5.96
CA ILE A 319 2.63 18.85 -6.40
C ILE A 319 3.39 19.63 -5.33
N THR A 320 3.11 19.38 -4.04
CA THR A 320 3.77 20.07 -2.90
C THR A 320 5.26 19.77 -2.80
N ARG A 321 5.77 18.78 -3.54
CA ARG A 321 7.19 18.42 -3.55
C ARG A 321 7.94 18.92 -4.78
N LEU A 322 7.28 19.58 -5.74
CA LEU A 322 7.97 20.21 -6.87
C LEU A 322 8.59 21.54 -6.49
N THR A 323 7.91 22.31 -5.65
CA THR A 323 8.30 23.67 -5.28
C THR A 323 8.74 23.72 -3.82
N ASN A 324 9.98 24.16 -3.62
CA ASN A 324 10.50 24.67 -2.35
C ASN A 324 10.89 26.15 -2.51
N LEU A 325 10.22 26.87 -3.43
CA LEU A 325 10.46 28.29 -3.70
C LEU A 325 9.53 29.14 -2.80
N PRO A 326 10.06 30.12 -2.05
CA PRO A 326 9.24 31.07 -1.31
C PRO A 326 8.35 31.89 -2.28
N GLY A 327 7.08 32.14 -1.91
CA GLY A 327 6.23 33.14 -2.58
C GLY A 327 5.06 32.63 -3.42
N GLN A 328 4.70 31.35 -3.36
CA GLN A 328 3.48 30.82 -3.99
C GLN A 328 2.58 30.14 -2.94
N TYR A 329 1.99 30.93 -2.06
CA TYR A 329 0.89 30.52 -1.18
C TYR A 329 -0.45 30.87 -1.79
#